data_AF-A0A536X8C8-F1
#
_entry.id   AF-A0A536X8C8-F1
#
_cell.length_a   1.000
_cell.length_b   1.000
_cell.length_c   1.000
_cell.angle_alpha   90.00
_cell.angle_beta   90.00
_cell.angle_gamma   90.00
#
_symmetry.space_group_name_H-M   'P 1'
#
loop_
_entity.id
_entity.type
_entity.pdbx_description
1 polymer ?
#
loop_
_entity_poly.entity_id
_entity_poly.type
_entity_poly.pdbx_seq_one_letter_code
_entity_poly.pdbx_strand_id
1 'polypeptide(L)'
;MSSGSPIASLEKLLATGKDGALLRFGLGSAYLNAGDATRAVEHLDRAVALDPAYSAAWKLLGKALTTAGRPADALAAYREGIAAAEKRGDKQAMKEMQVFARRLAKQMGEE
;
A
#
# COMPACT_ATOMS: atom_id res chain seq x y z
N MET A 1 -3.62 18.21 25.40
CA MET A 1 -2.30 18.09 24.73
C MET A 1 -1.91 16.62 24.81
N SER A 2 -1.89 15.77 23.78
CA SER A 2 -1.96 15.94 22.33
C SER A 2 -2.78 14.78 21.77
N SER A 3 -3.84 15.06 21.01
CA SER A 3 -4.28 14.10 19.98
C SER A 3 -3.32 14.28 18.80
N GLY A 4 -2.06 13.86 19.01
CA GLY A 4 -1.07 13.88 17.94
C GLY A 4 -1.55 12.94 16.86
N SER A 5 -1.59 13.42 15.62
CA SER A 5 -1.98 12.60 14.47
C SER A 5 -1.21 11.27 14.51
N PRO A 6 -1.84 10.12 14.20
CA PRO A 6 -1.18 8.82 14.21
C PRO A 6 0.10 8.82 13.38
N ILE A 7 0.12 9.63 12.32
CA ILE A 7 1.29 9.95 11.49
C ILE A 7 2.48 10.42 12.35
N ALA A 8 2.32 11.46 13.17
CA ALA A 8 3.41 12.05 13.96
C ALA A 8 4.01 11.05 14.96
N SER A 9 3.17 10.21 15.57
CA SER A 9 3.63 9.16 16.48
C SER A 9 4.44 8.09 15.76
N LEU A 10 3.99 7.67 14.57
CA LEU A 10 4.67 6.67 13.76
C LEU A 10 5.97 7.21 13.13
N GLU A 11 5.99 8.48 12.69
CA GLU A 11 7.20 9.16 12.20
C GLU A 11 8.26 9.27 13.29
N LYS A 12 7.86 9.56 14.53
CA LYS A 12 8.78 9.58 15.67
C LYS A 12 9.39 8.19 15.90
N LEU A 13 8.60 7.12 15.80
CA LEU A 13 9.13 5.76 15.93
C LEU A 13 10.14 5.46 14.81
N LEU A 14 9.84 5.88 13.58
CA LEU A 14 10.76 5.74 12.45
C LEU A 14 12.07 6.50 12.70
N ALA A 15 11.99 7.73 13.21
CA ALA A 15 13.15 8.55 13.56
C ALA A 15 14.01 7.95 14.69
N THR A 16 13.42 7.16 15.59
CA THR A 16 14.17 6.40 16.61
C THR A 16 14.84 5.12 16.08
N GLY A 17 14.80 4.90 14.77
CA GLY A 17 15.45 3.76 14.11
C GLY A 17 14.59 2.50 14.02
N LYS A 18 13.33 2.54 14.46
CA LYS A 18 12.38 1.45 14.20
C LYS A 18 11.90 1.59 12.77
N ASP A 19 12.59 0.98 11.81
CA ASP A 19 12.08 0.82 10.45
C ASP A 19 11.63 -0.64 10.25
N GLY A 20 10.44 -0.81 9.69
CA GLY A 20 9.83 -2.12 9.54
C GLY A 20 8.56 -2.06 8.71
N ALA A 21 8.25 -3.16 8.03
CA ALA A 21 7.13 -3.24 7.10
C ALA A 21 5.79 -2.82 7.75
N LEU A 22 5.54 -3.26 9.00
CA LEU A 22 4.33 -2.89 9.75
C LEU A 22 4.25 -1.39 10.09
N LEU A 23 5.37 -0.78 10.46
CA LEU A 23 5.40 0.66 10.77
C LEU A 23 5.18 1.49 9.51
N ARG A 24 5.91 1.15 8.44
CA ARG A 24 5.77 1.77 7.11
C ARG A 24 4.36 1.61 6.55
N PHE A 25 3.75 0.44 6.71
CA PHE A 25 2.35 0.20 6.39
C PHE A 25 1.40 1.12 7.19
N GLY A 26 1.62 1.24 8.50
CA GLY A 26 0.85 2.14 9.36
C GLY A 26 0.92 3.60 8.92
N LEU A 27 2.12 4.09 8.59
CA LEU A 27 2.34 5.43 8.04
C LEU A 27 1.60 5.60 6.71
N GLY A 28 1.76 4.65 5.80
CA GLY A 28 1.10 4.65 4.51
C GLY A 28 -0.42 4.73 4.60
N SER A 29 -1.01 3.90 5.48
CA SER A 29 -2.44 3.93 5.76
C SER A 29 -2.87 5.27 6.36
N ALA A 30 -2.10 5.82 7.31
CA ALA A 30 -2.42 7.08 7.94
C ALA A 30 -2.36 8.27 6.95
N TYR A 31 -1.36 8.31 6.06
CA TYR A 31 -1.28 9.32 5.00
C TYR A 31 -2.40 9.18 3.96
N LEU A 32 -2.83 7.97 3.61
CA LEU A 32 -4.01 7.78 2.76
C LEU A 32 -5.27 8.38 3.40
N ASN A 33 -5.46 8.17 4.69
CA ASN A 33 -6.60 8.74 5.42
C ASN A 33 -6.50 10.27 5.54
N ALA A 34 -5.30 10.82 5.55
CA ALA A 34 -5.06 12.27 5.52
C ALA A 34 -5.21 12.89 4.12
N GLY A 35 -5.38 12.08 3.06
CA GLY A 35 -5.47 12.54 1.67
C GLY A 35 -4.11 12.71 0.97
N ASP A 36 -3.00 12.48 1.67
CA ASP A 36 -1.64 12.56 1.14
C ASP A 36 -1.25 11.24 0.45
N ALA A 37 -1.85 10.95 -0.71
CA ALA A 37 -1.58 9.73 -1.45
C ALA A 37 -0.11 9.57 -1.86
N THR A 38 0.59 10.67 -2.20
CA THR A 38 2.00 10.65 -2.57
C THR A 38 2.89 10.11 -1.45
N ARG A 39 2.75 10.65 -0.23
CA ARG A 39 3.52 10.16 0.92
C ARG A 39 3.12 8.74 1.29
N ALA A 40 1.85 8.40 1.15
CA ALA A 40 1.41 7.04 1.37
C ALA A 40 2.12 6.04 0.45
N VAL A 41 2.26 6.37 -0.84
CA VAL A 41 3.02 5.55 -1.80
C VAL A 41 4.45 5.35 -1.32
N GLU A 42 5.16 6.41 -0.91
CA GLU A 42 6.55 6.30 -0.44
C GLU A 42 6.69 5.34 0.76
N HIS A 43 5.78 5.43 1.73
CA HIS A 43 5.82 4.55 2.89
C HIS A 43 5.40 3.11 2.55
N LEU A 44 4.38 2.92 1.70
CA LEU A 44 3.90 1.59 1.32
C LEU A 44 4.88 0.86 0.41
N ASP A 45 5.57 1.58 -0.48
CA ASP A 45 6.66 1.06 -1.31
C ASP A 45 7.79 0.50 -0.43
N ARG A 46 8.19 1.24 0.60
CA ARG A 46 9.16 0.74 1.59
C ARG A 46 8.62 -0.43 2.39
N ALA A 47 7.33 -0.46 2.71
CA ALA A 47 6.73 -1.58 3.43
C ALA A 47 6.83 -2.89 2.62
N VAL A 48 6.52 -2.85 1.33
CA VAL A 48 6.59 -4.04 0.45
C VAL A 48 8.02 -4.42 0.08
N ALA A 49 8.95 -3.45 0.05
CA ALA A 49 10.38 -3.74 -0.11
C ALA A 49 10.96 -4.46 1.12
N LEU A 50 10.49 -4.13 2.32
CA LEU A 50 10.92 -4.77 3.58
C LEU A 50 10.28 -6.14 3.77
N ASP A 51 8.99 -6.29 3.42
CA ASP A 51 8.28 -7.57 3.44
C ASP A 51 7.48 -7.77 2.14
N PRO A 52 8.08 -8.41 1.13
CA PRO A 52 7.41 -8.69 -0.15
C PRO A 52 6.21 -9.63 -0.01
N ALA A 53 6.10 -10.39 1.09
CA ALA A 53 4.96 -11.28 1.35
C ALA A 53 3.78 -10.55 2.01
N TYR A 54 3.91 -9.25 2.32
CA TYR A 54 2.88 -8.50 3.01
C TYR A 54 1.74 -8.05 2.07
N SER A 55 0.84 -8.99 1.79
CA SER A 55 -0.36 -8.82 0.95
C SER A 55 -1.17 -7.55 1.23
N ALA A 56 -1.34 -7.18 2.51
CA ALA A 56 -2.08 -5.97 2.89
C ALA A 56 -1.35 -4.68 2.49
N ALA A 57 -0.02 -4.64 2.56
CA ALA A 57 0.77 -3.49 2.13
C ALA A 57 0.70 -3.30 0.61
N TRP A 58 0.78 -4.38 -0.17
CA TRP A 58 0.56 -4.33 -1.62
C TRP A 58 -0.82 -3.80 -2.00
N LYS A 59 -1.87 -4.27 -1.30
CA LYS A 59 -3.24 -3.77 -1.52
C LYS A 59 -3.33 -2.26 -1.29
N LEU A 60 -2.77 -1.77 -0.17
CA LEU A 60 -2.79 -0.35 0.13
C LEU A 60 -1.91 0.45 -0.85
N LEU A 61 -0.78 -0.09 -1.29
CA LEU A 61 0.09 0.55 -2.28
C LEU A 61 -0.65 0.78 -3.60
N GLY A 62 -1.33 -0.24 -4.12
CA GLY A 62 -2.14 -0.09 -5.33
C GLY A 62 -3.26 0.95 -5.17
N LYS A 63 -3.89 1.01 -3.98
CA LYS A 63 -4.89 2.05 -3.68
C LYS A 63 -4.27 3.45 -3.66
N ALA A 64 -3.13 3.60 -3.00
CA ALA A 64 -2.40 4.86 -2.91
C ALA A 64 -1.96 5.36 -4.30
N LEU A 65 -1.41 4.48 -5.13
CA LEU A 65 -1.01 4.79 -6.51
C LEU A 65 -2.21 5.20 -7.37
N THR A 66 -3.35 4.51 -7.21
CA THR A 66 -4.59 4.90 -7.92
C THR A 66 -5.04 6.31 -7.51
N THR A 67 -5.06 6.61 -6.21
CA THR A 67 -5.43 7.94 -5.70
C THR A 67 -4.42 9.02 -6.09
N ALA A 68 -3.14 8.67 -6.21
CA ALA A 68 -2.08 9.57 -6.68
C ALA A 68 -2.09 9.79 -8.21
N GLY A 69 -3.07 9.25 -8.94
CA GLY A 69 -3.17 9.42 -10.40
C GLY A 69 -2.17 8.58 -11.19
N ARG A 70 -1.66 7.49 -10.60
CA ARG A 70 -0.68 6.56 -11.20
C ARG A 70 -1.30 5.17 -11.42
N PRO A 71 -2.31 5.02 -12.29
CA PRO A 71 -3.05 3.77 -12.47
C PRO A 71 -2.20 2.62 -13.04
N ALA A 72 -1.21 2.92 -13.90
CA ALA A 72 -0.30 1.91 -14.44
C ALA A 72 0.56 1.26 -13.35
N ASP A 73 1.15 2.08 -12.48
CA ASP A 73 1.92 1.60 -11.34
C ASP A 73 1.03 0.87 -10.34
N ALA A 74 -0.21 1.34 -10.13
CA ALA A 74 -1.18 0.67 -9.27
C ALA A 74 -1.51 -0.74 -9.77
N LEU A 75 -1.70 -0.90 -11.08
CA LEU A 75 -1.95 -2.20 -11.70
C LEU A 75 -0.76 -3.16 -11.49
N ALA A 76 0.47 -2.68 -11.68
CA ALA A 76 1.67 -3.46 -11.39
C ALA A 76 1.74 -3.87 -9.91
N ALA A 77 1.51 -2.94 -8.98
CA ALA A 77 1.50 -3.22 -7.55
C ALA A 77 0.43 -4.24 -7.15
N TYR A 78 -0.77 -4.18 -7.75
CA TYR A 78 -1.80 -5.18 -7.50
C TYR A 78 -1.43 -6.56 -8.07
N ARG A 79 -0.78 -6.64 -9.23
CA ARG A 79 -0.30 -7.93 -9.80
C ARG A 79 0.73 -8.60 -8.87
N GLU A 80 1.72 -7.84 -8.40
CA GLU A 80 2.71 -8.33 -7.42
C GLU A 80 2.04 -8.74 -6.10
N GLY A 81 1.11 -7.91 -5.62
CA GLY A 81 0.34 -8.20 -4.41
C GLY A 81 -0.50 -9.48 -4.50
N ILE A 82 -1.10 -9.77 -5.65
CA ILE A 82 -1.84 -11.02 -5.90
C ILE A 82 -0.90 -12.22 -5.78
N ALA A 83 0.29 -12.16 -6.39
CA ALA A 83 1.28 -13.23 -6.28
C ALA A 83 1.77 -13.42 -4.84
N ALA A 84 1.99 -12.33 -4.10
CA ALA A 84 2.34 -12.39 -2.68
C ALA A 84 1.23 -13.01 -1.81
N ALA A 85 -0.02 -12.60 -2.06
CA ALA A 85 -1.18 -13.11 -1.35
C ALA A 85 -1.43 -14.60 -1.64
N GLU A 86 -1.23 -15.05 -2.88
CA GLU A 86 -1.32 -16.45 -3.27
C GLU A 86 -0.29 -17.29 -2.51
N LYS A 87 0.99 -16.87 -2.52
CA LYS A 87 2.07 -17.57 -1.80
C LYS A 87 1.79 -17.68 -0.30
N ARG A 88 1.15 -16.67 0.30
CA ARG A 88 0.80 -16.64 1.72
C ARG A 88 -0.53 -17.36 2.05
N GLY A 89 -1.32 -17.72 1.05
CA GLY A 89 -2.67 -18.27 1.23
C GLY A 89 -3.73 -17.23 1.64
N ASP A 90 -3.45 -15.94 1.48
CA ASP A 90 -4.35 -14.83 1.79
C ASP A 90 -5.38 -14.62 0.66
N LYS A 91 -6.36 -15.54 0.63
CA LYS A 91 -7.40 -15.57 -0.41
C LYS A 91 -8.25 -14.30 -0.45
N GLN A 92 -8.39 -13.60 0.67
CA GLN A 92 -9.21 -12.39 0.74
C GLN A 92 -8.49 -11.22 0.06
N ALA A 93 -7.25 -10.93 0.46
CA ALA A 93 -6.47 -9.86 -0.14
C ALA A 93 -6.27 -10.10 -1.65
N MET A 94 -6.00 -11.36 -2.03
CA MET A 94 -5.87 -11.76 -3.43
C MET A 94 -7.11 -11.39 -4.26
N LYS A 95 -8.31 -11.75 -3.79
CA LYS A 95 -9.57 -11.46 -4.50
C LYS A 95 -9.84 -9.97 -4.61
N GLU A 96 -9.62 -9.20 -3.53
CA GLU A 96 -9.77 -7.74 -3.56
C GLU A 96 -8.87 -7.11 -4.62
N MET A 97 -7.58 -7.48 -4.61
CA MET A 97 -6.59 -6.96 -5.56
C MET A 97 -6.90 -7.37 -7.00
N GLN A 98 -7.40 -8.59 -7.25
CA GLN A 98 -7.85 -9.01 -8.58
C GLN A 98 -8.98 -8.12 -9.12
N VAL A 99 -9.95 -7.73 -8.28
CA VAL A 99 -11.03 -6.83 -8.69
C VAL A 99 -10.47 -5.45 -9.05
N PHE A 100 -9.57 -4.90 -8.24
CA PHE A 100 -8.97 -3.60 -8.53
C PHE A 100 -8.10 -3.63 -9.78
N ALA A 101 -7.25 -4.64 -9.94
CA ALA A 101 -6.41 -4.82 -11.13
C ALA A 101 -7.26 -4.93 -12.41
N ARG A 102 -8.33 -5.74 -12.40
CA ARG A 102 -9.23 -5.87 -13.55
C ARG A 102 -9.93 -4.56 -13.92
N ARG A 103 -10.36 -3.79 -12.91
CA ARG A 103 -10.98 -2.48 -13.14
C ARG A 103 -10.00 -1.49 -13.78
N LEU A 104 -8.76 -1.43 -13.28
CA LEU A 104 -7.73 -0.57 -13.83
C LEU A 104 -7.36 -0.97 -15.27
N ALA A 105 -7.12 -2.26 -15.53
CA ALA A 105 -6.83 -2.75 -16.87
C ALA A 105 -7.92 -2.35 -17.89
N LYS A 106 -9.20 -2.55 -17.51
CA LYS A 106 -10.34 -2.14 -18.34
C LYS A 106 -10.39 -0.62 -18.57
N GLN A 107 -10.12 0.19 -17.53
CA GLN A 107 -10.07 1.65 -17.67
C GLN A 107 -8.92 2.12 -18.57
N MET A 108 -7.85 1.33 -18.66
CA MET A 108 -6.68 1.61 -19.49
C MET A 108 -6.79 1.07 -20.92
N GLY A 109 -7.87 0.33 -21.25
CA GLY A 109 -8.06 -0.28 -22.57
C GLY A 109 -7.15 -1.48 -22.84
N GLU A 110 -6.60 -2.10 -21.79
CA GLU A 110 -5.94 -3.40 -21.89
C GLU A 110 -7.03 -4.50 -21.88
N GLU A 111 -7.54 -4.86 -23.06
CA GLU A 111 -8.41 -6.02 -23.28
C GLU A 111 -7.66 -7.16 -23.98
#